data_AF-A0A7C9GNC8-F1
#
_entry.id   AF-A0A7C9GNC8-F1
#
_cell.length_a   1.000
_cell.length_b   1.000
_cell.length_c   1.000
_cell.angle_alpha   90.00
_cell.angle_beta   90.00
_cell.angle_gamma   90.00
#
_symmetry.space_group_name_H-M   'P 1'
#
loop_
_entity.id
_entity.type
_entity.pdbx_description
1 polymer ?
#
loop_
_entity_poly.entity_id
_entity_poly.type
_entity_poly.pdbx_seq_one_letter_code
_entity_poly.pdbx_strand_id
1 'polypeptide(L)'
;MTQWVARHRRAEAADAGTLHRFRSARTIANLMAIGRDTLTRAETVIVAAGKTGVPLLVEARESIDGFHRKAATDLDPWVKQASRSLVASFANGVSRDIAAVRAAIVSPWSNC
;
A
#
# COMPACT_ATOMS: atom_id res chain seq x y z
N MET A 1 -8.50 24.43 -14.00
CA MET A 1 -7.43 23.55 -13.47
C MET A 1 -7.11 23.93 -12.01
N THR A 2 -8.05 23.72 -11.08
CA THR A 2 -7.96 24.25 -9.69
C THR A 2 -8.48 23.28 -8.63
N GLN A 3 -9.39 22.37 -8.99
CA GLN A 3 -9.99 21.41 -8.07
C GLN A 3 -9.04 20.28 -7.63
N TRP A 4 -8.09 19.88 -8.49
CA TRP A 4 -7.11 18.83 -8.18
C TRP A 4 -6.06 19.30 -7.17
N VAL A 5 -5.52 20.50 -7.38
CA VAL A 5 -4.55 21.13 -6.47
C VAL A 5 -5.15 21.36 -5.08
N ALA A 6 -6.42 21.78 -5.02
CA ALA A 6 -7.12 21.99 -3.75
C ALA A 6 -7.43 20.67 -3.02
N ARG A 7 -7.70 19.57 -3.74
CA ARG A 7 -7.87 18.25 -3.13
C ARG A 7 -6.56 17.69 -2.61
N HIS A 8 -5.49 17.82 -3.39
CA HIS A 8 -4.17 17.37 -2.99
C HIS A 8 -3.66 18.13 -1.74
N ARG A 9 -3.77 19.47 -1.69
CA ARG A 9 -3.44 20.23 -0.48
C ARG A 9 -4.27 19.87 0.75
N ARG A 10 -5.56 19.54 0.59
CA ARG A 10 -6.39 19.10 1.72
C ARG A 10 -6.02 17.69 2.21
N ALA A 11 -5.62 16.80 1.31
CA ALA A 11 -5.11 15.49 1.67
C ALA A 11 -3.79 15.62 2.45
N GLU A 12 -2.86 16.44 1.98
CA GLU A 12 -1.58 16.74 2.65
C GLU A 12 -1.80 17.40 4.03
N ALA A 13 -2.74 18.35 4.14
CA ALA A 13 -3.05 19.01 5.40
C ALA A 13 -3.73 18.08 6.42
N ALA A 14 -4.59 17.16 5.94
CA ALA A 14 -5.20 16.13 6.78
C ALA A 14 -4.16 15.10 7.24
N ASP A 15 -3.18 14.75 6.39
CA ASP A 15 -2.08 13.86 6.73
C ASP A 15 -1.19 14.45 7.83
N ALA A 16 -0.76 15.71 7.68
CA ALA A 16 0.06 16.41 8.67
C ALA A 16 -0.59 16.52 10.06
N GLY A 17 -1.90 16.79 10.14
CA GLY A 17 -2.65 16.85 11.39
C GLY A 17 -2.88 15.48 12.05
N THR A 18 -2.94 14.41 11.24
CA THR A 18 -3.16 13.03 11.71
C THR A 18 -1.84 12.36 12.13
N LEU A 19 -0.74 12.72 11.49
CA LEU A 19 0.62 12.29 11.83
C LEU A 19 1.01 12.66 13.27
N HIS A 20 0.41 13.69 13.86
CA HIS A 20 0.70 14.10 15.24
C HIS A 20 0.21 13.08 16.30
N ARG A 21 -0.64 12.11 15.92
CA ARG A 21 -1.06 11.00 16.79
C ARG A 21 -0.20 9.73 16.63
N PHE A 22 0.64 9.66 15.59
CA PHE A 22 1.52 8.51 15.38
C PHE A 22 2.81 8.67 16.19
N ARG A 23 3.18 7.61 16.93
CA ARG A 23 4.49 7.55 17.59
C ARG A 23 5.58 7.59 16.52
N SER A 24 6.74 8.17 16.87
CA SER A 24 7.87 8.20 15.94
C SER A 24 8.29 6.78 15.54
N ALA A 25 8.82 6.61 14.33
CA ALA A 25 9.36 5.34 13.87
C ALA A 25 10.42 4.77 14.84
N ARG A 26 11.26 5.65 15.40
CA ARG A 26 12.24 5.30 16.43
C ARG A 26 11.57 4.75 17.70
N THR A 27 10.50 5.38 18.16
CA THR A 27 9.73 4.90 19.33
C THR A 27 9.12 3.54 19.05
N ILE A 28 8.51 3.34 17.88
CA ILE A 28 7.92 2.04 17.50
C ILE A 28 9.00 0.97 17.43
N ALA A 29 10.15 1.25 16.80
CA ALA A 29 11.28 0.33 16.72
C ALA A 29 11.80 -0.06 18.11
N ASN A 30 11.96 0.90 19.01
CA ASN A 30 12.34 0.63 20.39
C ASN A 30 11.31 -0.27 21.10
N LEU A 31 10.02 0.03 20.98
CA LEU A 31 8.95 -0.81 21.56
C LEU A 31 8.95 -2.24 20.98
N MET A 32 9.30 -2.41 19.70
CA MET A 32 9.39 -3.72 19.06
C MET A 32 10.62 -4.53 19.50
N ALA A 33 11.69 -3.86 19.96
CA ALA A 33 12.93 -4.49 20.42
C ALA A 33 12.93 -4.82 21.92
N ILE A 34 12.12 -4.12 22.71
CA ILE A 34 11.99 -4.33 24.15
C ILE A 34 11.16 -5.60 24.45
N GLY A 35 11.51 -6.34 25.50
CA GLY A 35 10.82 -7.56 25.92
C GLY A 35 9.35 -7.32 26.29
N ARG A 36 8.48 -8.33 26.10
CA ARG A 36 7.03 -8.19 26.32
C ARG A 36 6.66 -7.82 27.76
N ASP A 37 7.48 -8.19 28.73
CA ASP A 37 7.17 -8.05 30.16
C ASP A 37 7.31 -6.61 30.68
N THR A 38 7.88 -5.71 29.88
CA THR A 38 8.06 -4.30 30.24
C THR A 38 7.15 -3.36 29.46
N LEU A 39 6.26 -3.89 28.61
CA LEU A 39 5.32 -3.08 27.82
C LEU A 39 4.05 -2.79 28.61
N THR A 40 3.59 -1.54 28.57
CA THR A 40 2.23 -1.21 29.01
C THR A 40 1.19 -1.88 28.10
N ARG A 41 -0.08 -1.92 28.55
CA ARG A 41 -1.19 -2.44 27.75
C ARG A 41 -1.32 -1.73 26.39
N ALA A 42 -1.17 -0.40 26.38
CA ALA A 42 -1.27 0.39 25.16
C ALA A 42 -0.11 0.08 24.19
N GLU A 43 1.11 -0.06 24.70
CA GLU A 43 2.29 -0.39 23.89
C GLU A 43 2.22 -1.81 23.34
N THR A 44 1.66 -2.75 24.11
CA THR A 44 1.42 -4.13 23.65
C THR A 44 0.52 -4.15 22.42
N VAL A 45 -0.55 -3.35 22.41
CA VAL A 45 -1.45 -3.23 21.26
C VAL A 45 -0.71 -2.63 20.05
N ILE A 46 0.11 -1.60 20.25
CA ILE A 46 0.89 -0.98 19.17
C ILE A 46 1.88 -1.98 18.57
N VAL A 47 2.61 -2.72 19.41
CA VAL A 47 3.58 -3.74 18.98
C VAL A 47 2.86 -4.88 18.24
N ALA A 48 1.71 -5.33 18.75
CA ALA A 48 0.91 -6.36 18.09
C ALA A 48 0.42 -5.90 16.71
N ALA A 49 -0.15 -4.69 16.62
CA ALA A 49 -0.61 -4.10 15.36
C ALA A 49 0.54 -3.89 14.38
N GLY A 50 1.73 -3.50 14.84
CA GLY A 50 2.92 -3.39 14.00
C GLY A 50 3.37 -4.75 13.46
N LYS A 51 3.46 -5.76 14.33
CA LYS A 51 3.88 -7.12 13.96
C LYS A 51 2.97 -7.77 12.93
N THR A 52 1.67 -7.50 12.97
CA THR A 52 0.71 -8.03 11.99
C THR A 52 0.56 -7.14 10.77
N GLY A 53 0.57 -5.81 10.96
CA GLY A 53 0.28 -4.85 9.89
C GLY A 53 1.47 -4.55 8.97
N VAL A 54 2.68 -4.43 9.52
CA VAL A 54 3.86 -4.08 8.70
C VAL A 54 4.15 -5.13 7.62
N PRO A 55 4.13 -6.45 7.89
CA PRO A 55 4.31 -7.46 6.84
C PRO A 55 3.27 -7.35 5.71
N LEU A 56 2.01 -7.08 6.04
CA LEU A 56 0.94 -6.91 5.04
C LEU A 56 1.16 -5.66 4.17
N LEU A 57 1.70 -4.58 4.75
CA LEU A 57 2.07 -3.38 4.00
C LEU A 57 3.27 -3.61 3.07
N VAL A 58 4.25 -4.41 3.52
CA VAL A 58 5.38 -4.82 2.67
C VAL A 58 4.89 -5.67 1.50
N GLU A 59 4.05 -6.68 1.77
CA GLU A 59 3.43 -7.52 0.73
C GLU A 59 2.63 -6.68 -0.27
N ALA A 60 1.84 -5.72 0.21
CA ALA A 60 1.09 -4.80 -0.63
C ALA A 60 2.00 -4.01 -1.58
N ARG A 61 3.11 -3.46 -1.05
CA ARG A 61 4.11 -2.74 -1.85
C ARG A 61 4.75 -3.65 -2.89
N GLU A 62 5.20 -4.84 -2.49
CA GLU A 62 5.79 -5.82 -3.40
C GLU A 62 4.82 -6.24 -4.50
N SER A 63 3.53 -6.36 -4.18
CA SER A 63 2.48 -6.64 -5.17
C SER A 63 2.35 -5.51 -6.20
N ILE A 64 2.41 -4.24 -5.77
CA ILE A 64 2.37 -3.09 -6.68
C ILE A 64 3.65 -2.98 -7.53
N ASP A 65 4.82 -3.19 -6.92
CA ASP A 65 6.10 -3.23 -7.64
C ASP A 65 6.12 -4.38 -8.66
N GLY A 66 5.53 -5.52 -8.30
CA GLY A 66 5.28 -6.64 -9.20
C GLY A 66 4.44 -6.21 -10.39
N PHE A 67 3.32 -5.51 -10.17
CA PHE A 67 2.46 -5.00 -11.23
C PHE A 67 3.21 -4.09 -12.22
N HIS A 68 4.02 -3.15 -11.74
CA HIS A 68 4.77 -2.24 -12.61
C HIS A 68 5.74 -2.95 -13.56
N ARG A 69 6.23 -4.13 -13.19
CA ARG A 69 7.21 -4.91 -13.98
C ARG A 69 6.56 -6.04 -14.79
N LYS A 70 5.24 -6.21 -14.72
CA LYS A 70 4.53 -7.35 -15.30
C LYS A 70 4.49 -7.30 -16.82
N ALA A 71 4.81 -8.44 -17.44
CA ALA A 71 4.44 -8.72 -18.83
C ALA A 71 2.95 -9.07 -18.93
N ALA A 72 2.36 -8.88 -20.12
CA ALA A 72 0.94 -9.15 -20.33
C ALA A 72 0.52 -10.58 -19.92
N THR A 73 1.37 -11.60 -20.15
CA THR A 73 1.08 -13.00 -19.81
C THR A 73 0.91 -13.28 -18.32
N ASP A 74 1.53 -12.47 -17.48
CA ASP A 74 1.64 -12.72 -16.04
C ASP A 74 0.55 -12.02 -15.21
N LEU A 75 -0.40 -11.36 -15.89
CA LEU A 75 -1.44 -10.55 -15.26
C LEU A 75 -2.48 -11.37 -14.50
N ASP A 76 -2.96 -12.49 -15.04
CA ASP A 76 -4.00 -13.28 -14.34
C ASP A 76 -3.48 -13.92 -13.04
N PRO A 77 -2.27 -14.52 -13.00
CA PRO A 77 -1.68 -14.99 -11.74
C PRO A 77 -1.52 -13.85 -10.72
N TRP A 78 -1.12 -12.66 -11.19
CA TRP A 78 -0.99 -11.49 -10.32
C TRP A 78 -2.33 -11.01 -9.76
N VAL A 79 -3.36 -10.87 -10.61
CA VAL A 79 -4.71 -10.48 -10.16
C VAL A 79 -5.22 -11.47 -9.11
N LYS A 80 -5.07 -12.78 -9.36
CA LYS A 80 -5.52 -13.83 -8.43
C LYS A 80 -4.89 -13.70 -7.04
N GLN A 81 -3.59 -13.36 -6.98
CA GLN A 81 -2.88 -13.14 -5.72
C GLN A 81 -3.27 -11.79 -5.09
N ALA A 82 -3.23 -10.72 -5.86
CA ALA A 82 -3.46 -9.35 -5.40
C ALA A 82 -4.91 -9.08 -4.95
N SER A 83 -5.90 -9.77 -5.52
CA SER A 83 -7.30 -9.71 -5.07
C SER A 83 -7.53 -10.24 -3.65
N ARG A 84 -6.52 -10.88 -3.03
CA ARG A 84 -6.58 -11.38 -1.64
C ARG A 84 -5.74 -10.57 -0.65
N SER A 85 -5.08 -9.50 -1.11
CA SER A 85 -4.21 -8.67 -0.28
C SER A 85 -4.81 -7.28 -0.04
N LEU A 86 -4.06 -6.39 0.62
CA LEU A 86 -4.49 -5.00 0.86
C LEU A 86 -4.73 -4.21 -0.43
N VAL A 87 -4.24 -4.69 -1.58
CA VAL A 87 -4.44 -4.05 -2.89
C VAL A 87 -5.60 -4.67 -3.68
N ALA A 88 -6.51 -5.40 -3.03
CA ALA A 88 -7.60 -6.09 -3.69
C ALA A 88 -8.49 -5.18 -4.56
N SER A 89 -8.80 -3.97 -4.10
CA SER A 89 -9.60 -3.02 -4.89
C SER A 89 -8.91 -2.66 -6.22
N PHE A 90 -7.58 -2.49 -6.20
CA PHE A 90 -6.79 -2.22 -7.39
C PHE A 90 -6.77 -3.45 -8.32
N ALA A 91 -6.50 -4.63 -7.77
CA ALA A 91 -6.50 -5.89 -8.54
C ALA A 91 -7.87 -6.15 -9.19
N ASN A 92 -8.97 -5.88 -8.49
CA ASN A 92 -10.31 -6.02 -9.02
C ASN A 92 -10.62 -5.01 -10.13
N GLY A 93 -10.09 -3.79 -10.04
CA GLY A 93 -10.14 -2.81 -11.13
C GLY A 93 -9.40 -3.31 -12.37
N VAL A 94 -8.15 -3.76 -12.21
CA VAL A 94 -7.36 -4.37 -13.29
C VAL A 94 -8.07 -5.59 -13.90
N SER A 95 -8.68 -6.43 -13.07
CA SER A 95 -9.42 -7.62 -13.54
C SER A 95 -10.62 -7.24 -14.42
N ARG A 96 -11.32 -6.16 -14.09
CA ARG A 96 -12.46 -5.68 -14.89
C ARG A 96 -12.02 -5.15 -16.24
N ASP A 97 -10.85 -4.52 -16.30
CA ASP A 97 -10.31 -3.88 -17.50
C ASP A 97 -9.17 -4.69 -18.14
N ILE A 98 -9.11 -6.00 -17.91
CA ILE A 98 -7.93 -6.84 -18.19
C ILE A 98 -7.48 -6.78 -19.65
N ALA A 99 -8.42 -6.73 -20.60
CA ALA A 99 -8.12 -6.62 -22.02
C ALA A 99 -7.46 -5.28 -22.36
N ALA A 100 -7.98 -4.18 -21.80
CA ALA A 100 -7.43 -2.84 -22.00
C ALA A 100 -6.05 -2.71 -21.33
N VAL A 101 -5.86 -3.27 -20.13
CA VAL A 101 -4.57 -3.26 -19.44
C VAL A 101 -3.53 -4.07 -20.22
N ARG A 102 -3.89 -5.27 -20.72
CA ARG A 102 -3.02 -6.07 -21.58
C ARG A 102 -2.63 -5.30 -22.84
N ALA A 103 -3.60 -4.67 -23.50
CA ALA A 103 -3.35 -3.84 -24.67
C ALA A 103 -2.38 -2.69 -24.35
N ALA A 104 -2.56 -2.01 -23.22
CA ALA A 104 -1.69 -0.91 -22.79
C ALA A 104 -0.25 -1.36 -22.50
N ILE A 105 -0.03 -2.58 -22.00
CA ILE A 105 1.31 -3.12 -21.75
C ILE A 105 2.06 -3.41 -23.07
N VAL A 106 1.35 -3.91 -24.10
CA VAL A 106 1.98 -4.29 -25.38
C VAL A 106 2.04 -3.15 -26.39
N SER A 107 1.18 -2.14 -26.25
CA SER A 107 1.09 -1.06 -27.23
C SER A 107 2.25 -0.07 -27.06
N PRO A 108 2.83 0.43 -28.18
CA PRO A 108 3.73 1.57 -28.11
C PRO A 108 2.95 2.80 -27.61
N TRP A 109 3.60 3.63 -26.82
CA TRP A 109 2.98 4.82 -26.27
C TRP A 109 2.56 5.76 -27.41
N SER A 110 1.26 6.06 -27.51
CA SER A 110 0.66 6.86 -28.59
C SER A 110 1.09 8.33 -28.64
N ASN A 111 2.08 8.74 -27.83
CA ASN A 111 2.59 10.11 -27.78
C ASN A 111 3.90 10.27 -28.59
N CYS A 112 4.12 9.40 -29.57
CA CYS A 112 5.19 9.51 -30.56
C CYS A 112 4.60 9.89 -31.92
#